data_AF-A0A7W1IIK2-F1
#
_entry.id   AF-A0A7W1IIK2-F1
#
_cell.length_a   1.000
_cell.length_b   1.000
_cell.length_c   1.000
_cell.angle_alpha   90.00
_cell.angle_beta   90.00
_cell.angle_gamma   90.00
#
_symmetry.space_group_name_H-M   'P 1'
#
loop_
_entity.id
_entity.type
_entity.pdbx_description
1 polymer ?
#
loop_
_entity_poly.entity_id
_entity_poly.type
_entity_poly.pdbx_seq_one_letter_code
_entity_poly.pdbx_strand_id
1 'polypeptide(L)'
;MIRTLAQNLPSPTKLVLDHASELKLTPSQVTTLTALDARLKDSMQVRVRRMNPLARATSPRFKAAMAPLLKWEGTIDEATIRSEACANSSSAAEMMIATMRDRVTVGAVLTAAQRGQLGMLQAKDAMTRMGKR
;
A
#
# COMPACT_ATOMS: atom_id res chain seq x y z
N MET A 1 -6.49 -3.04 10.16
CA MET A 1 -5.21 -2.35 10.39
C MET A 1 -4.32 -2.35 9.14
N ILE A 2 -4.10 -3.49 8.46
CA ILE A 2 -3.24 -3.54 7.25
C ILE A 2 -3.82 -2.80 6.03
N ARG A 3 -5.14 -2.84 5.84
CA ARG A 3 -5.86 -2.10 4.78
C ARG A 3 -5.59 -0.59 4.86
N THR A 4 -5.46 -0.05 6.06
CA THR A 4 -5.19 1.36 6.32
C THR A 4 -3.74 1.75 6.06
N LEU A 5 -2.79 0.85 6.28
CA LEU A 5 -1.36 1.12 6.02
C LEU A 5 -1.08 1.25 4.51
N ALA A 6 -1.62 0.35 3.69
CA ALA A 6 -1.44 0.40 2.23
C ALA A 6 -2.16 1.60 1.59
N GLN A 7 -3.31 2.02 2.14
CA GLN A 7 -4.07 3.17 1.65
C GLN A 7 -3.49 4.53 2.08
N ASN A 8 -2.73 4.57 3.18
CA ASN A 8 -2.13 5.80 3.71
C ASN A 8 -0.69 6.03 3.26
N LEU A 9 -0.08 5.07 2.57
CA LEU A 9 1.22 5.27 1.94
C LEU A 9 1.06 6.21 0.75
N PRO A 10 1.73 7.38 0.73
CA PRO A 10 1.69 8.26 -0.43
C PRO A 10 2.22 7.52 -1.65
N SER A 11 1.58 7.74 -2.80
CA SER A 11 2.01 7.14 -4.07
C SER A 11 3.50 7.42 -4.30
N PRO A 12 4.32 6.41 -4.65
CA PRO A 12 5.76 6.60 -4.80
C PRO A 12 6.10 7.60 -5.93
N THR A 13 5.31 7.63 -7.01
CA THR A 13 5.43 8.63 -8.08
C THR A 13 5.14 10.03 -7.56
N LYS A 14 4.08 10.17 -6.76
CA LYS A 14 3.69 11.46 -6.18
C LYS A 14 4.78 12.02 -5.27
N LEU A 15 5.35 11.20 -4.39
CA LEU A 15 6.47 11.62 -3.53
C LEU A 15 7.63 12.18 -4.37
N VAL A 16 8.03 11.47 -5.42
CA VAL A 16 9.15 11.88 -6.27
C VAL A 16 8.83 13.17 -7.05
N LEU A 17 7.62 13.30 -7.58
CA LEU A 17 7.18 14.49 -8.31
C LEU A 17 7.03 15.71 -7.40
N ASP A 18 6.51 15.54 -6.18
CA ASP A 18 6.37 16.61 -5.20
C ASP A 18 7.75 17.18 -4.78
N HIS A 19 8.81 16.37 -4.89
CA HIS A 19 10.21 16.77 -4.63
C HIS A 19 11.06 16.90 -5.91
N ALA A 20 10.44 17.17 -7.07
CA ALA A 20 11.16 17.21 -8.35
C ALA A 20 12.33 18.22 -8.37
N SER A 21 12.16 19.38 -7.74
CA SER A 21 13.20 20.41 -7.62
C SER A 21 14.34 20.00 -6.69
N GLU A 22 14.02 19.41 -5.53
CA GLU A 22 15.00 18.90 -4.56
C GLU A 22 15.84 17.76 -5.16
N LEU A 23 15.19 16.86 -5.90
CA LEU A 23 15.82 15.74 -6.61
C LEU A 23 16.52 16.14 -7.92
N LYS A 24 16.39 17.40 -8.35
CA LYS A 24 16.89 17.92 -9.62
C LYS A 24 16.51 17.01 -10.79
N LEU A 25 15.22 16.65 -10.88
CA LEU A 25 14.74 15.78 -11.94
C LEU A 25 14.89 16.46 -13.30
N THR A 26 15.34 15.70 -14.30
CA THR A 26 15.37 16.19 -15.68
C THR A 26 13.95 16.27 -16.26
N PRO A 27 13.71 17.08 -17.29
CA PRO A 27 12.41 17.12 -17.98
C PRO A 27 11.96 15.74 -18.49
N SER A 28 12.91 14.90 -18.93
CA SER A 28 12.63 13.53 -19.36
C SER A 28 12.16 12.65 -18.19
N GLN A 29 12.83 12.73 -17.04
CA GLN A 29 12.42 12.00 -15.83
C GLN A 29 11.01 12.41 -15.37
N VAL A 30 10.71 13.71 -15.36
CA VAL A 30 9.38 14.23 -14.98
C VAL A 30 8.29 13.69 -15.91
N THR A 31 8.53 13.71 -17.23
CA THR A 31 7.60 13.15 -18.23
C THR A 31 7.34 11.66 -17.98
N THR A 32 8.41 10.86 -17.81
CA THR A 32 8.29 9.42 -17.54
C THR A 32 7.55 9.14 -16.23
N LEU A 33 7.86 9.87 -15.15
CA LEU A 33 7.20 9.71 -13.85
C LEU A 33 5.72 10.10 -13.88
N THR A 34 5.36 11.12 -14.65
CA THR A 34 3.96 11.54 -14.84
C THR A 34 3.15 10.46 -15.57
N ALA A 35 3.72 9.87 -16.62
CA ALA A 35 3.10 8.75 -17.32
C ALA A 35 2.96 7.50 -16.42
N LEU A 36 3.99 7.21 -15.61
CA LEU A 36 3.94 6.13 -14.63
C LEU A 36 2.88 6.37 -13.55
N ASP A 37 2.69 7.61 -13.08
CA ASP A 37 1.70 7.94 -12.06
C ASP A 37 0.28 7.59 -12.51
N ALA A 38 -0.07 7.93 -13.76
CA ALA A 38 -1.36 7.55 -14.34
C ALA A 38 -1.55 6.03 -14.38
N ARG A 39 -0.56 5.30 -14.90
CA ARG A 39 -0.62 3.83 -14.99
C ARG A 39 -0.72 3.17 -13.62
N LEU A 40 0.03 3.66 -12.63
CA LEU A 40 0.02 3.10 -11.27
C LEU A 40 -1.28 3.42 -10.53
N LYS A 41 -1.88 4.60 -10.75
CA LYS A 41 -3.22 4.92 -10.25
C LYS A 41 -4.27 3.97 -10.80
N ASP A 42 -4.25 3.70 -12.11
CA ASP A 42 -5.18 2.76 -12.73
C ASP A 42 -4.98 1.33 -12.19
N SER A 43 -3.71 0.88 -12.09
CA SER A 43 -3.38 -0.43 -11.51
C SER A 43 -3.85 -0.53 -10.05
N MET A 44 -3.63 0.52 -9.26
CA MET A 44 -4.10 0.58 -7.87
C MET A 44 -5.63 0.51 -7.78
N GLN A 45 -6.34 1.26 -8.62
CA GLN A 45 -7.80 1.21 -8.66
C GLN A 45 -8.31 -0.18 -9.04
N VAL A 46 -7.69 -0.85 -10.01
CA VAL A 46 -8.03 -2.24 -10.37
C VAL A 46 -7.76 -3.20 -9.21
N ARG A 47 -6.61 -3.08 -8.53
CA ARG A 47 -6.27 -3.90 -7.35
C ARG A 47 -7.28 -3.69 -6.22
N VAL A 48 -7.60 -2.44 -5.90
CA VAL A 48 -8.63 -2.09 -4.90
C VAL A 48 -10.01 -2.60 -5.30
N ARG A 49 -10.40 -2.50 -6.57
CA ARG A 49 -11.68 -3.04 -7.07
C ARG A 49 -11.75 -4.56 -6.95
N ARG A 50 -10.68 -5.29 -7.23
CA ARG A 50 -10.62 -6.76 -7.04
C ARG A 50 -10.64 -7.16 -5.57
N MET A 51 -9.97 -6.38 -4.73
CA MET A 51 -9.91 -6.64 -3.30
C MET A 51 -11.14 -6.18 -2.52
N ASN A 52 -11.90 -5.19 -3.00
CA ASN A 52 -13.10 -4.72 -2.32
C ASN A 52 -14.16 -5.82 -2.09
N PRO A 53 -14.55 -6.63 -3.10
CA PRO A 53 -15.47 -7.74 -2.87
C PRO A 53 -14.86 -8.83 -1.98
N LEU A 54 -13.55 -9.12 -2.11
CA LEU A 54 -12.85 -10.04 -1.21
C LEU A 54 -12.90 -9.52 0.23
N ALA A 55 -12.46 -8.30 0.51
CA ALA A 55 -12.50 -7.71 1.85
C ALA A 55 -13.94 -7.55 2.41
N ARG A 56 -14.95 -7.33 1.54
CA ARG A 56 -16.37 -7.33 1.94
C ARG A 56 -16.91 -8.72 2.23
N ALA A 57 -16.37 -9.78 1.63
CA ALA A 57 -16.74 -11.16 1.93
C ALA A 57 -15.96 -11.72 3.13
N THR A 58 -14.67 -11.41 3.22
CA THR A 58 -13.78 -11.82 4.31
C THR A 58 -14.10 -11.06 5.59
N SER A 59 -14.51 -9.79 5.58
CA SER A 59 -14.77 -9.10 6.87
C SER A 59 -16.00 -9.62 7.64
N PRO A 60 -17.14 -9.98 7.04
CA PRO A 60 -18.24 -10.63 7.75
C PRO A 60 -17.92 -12.09 8.08
N ARG A 61 -17.29 -12.85 7.16
CA ARG A 61 -16.91 -14.25 7.41
C ARG A 61 -15.84 -14.38 8.48
N PHE A 62 -14.78 -13.59 8.42
CA PHE A 62 -13.77 -13.50 9.45
C PHE A 62 -14.35 -13.04 10.79
N LYS A 63 -15.24 -12.02 10.81
CA LYS A 63 -15.94 -11.64 12.04
C LYS A 63 -16.78 -12.79 12.61
N ALA A 64 -17.50 -13.52 11.76
CA ALA A 64 -18.29 -14.68 12.18
C ALA A 64 -17.39 -15.82 12.69
N ALA A 65 -16.27 -16.09 12.04
CA ALA A 65 -15.28 -17.08 12.47
C ALA A 65 -14.60 -16.71 13.79
N MET A 66 -14.41 -15.41 14.06
CA MET A 66 -13.80 -14.91 15.30
C MET A 66 -14.80 -14.68 16.44
N ALA A 67 -16.11 -14.58 16.15
CA ALA A 67 -17.14 -14.31 17.15
C ALA A 67 -17.16 -15.33 18.32
N PRO A 68 -16.90 -16.64 18.10
CA PRO A 68 -16.77 -17.61 19.19
C PRO A 68 -15.58 -17.35 20.12
N LEU A 69 -14.48 -16.75 19.63
CA LEU A 69 -13.29 -16.45 20.46
C LEU A 69 -13.56 -15.40 21.55
N LEU A 70 -14.65 -14.65 21.44
CA LEU A 70 -15.08 -13.68 22.45
C LEU A 70 -15.96 -14.31 23.54
N LYS A 71 -16.26 -15.61 23.42
CA LYS A 71 -17.08 -16.36 24.37
C LYS A 71 -16.20 -17.32 25.17
N TRP A 72 -16.56 -17.52 26.44
CA TRP A 72 -15.88 -18.45 27.33
C TRP A 72 -16.34 -19.91 27.18
N GLU A 73 -17.37 -20.15 26.36
CA GLU A 73 -18.01 -21.45 26.17
C GLU A 73 -18.33 -21.69 24.68
N GLY A 74 -18.33 -22.96 24.28
CA GLY A 74 -18.66 -23.42 22.93
C GLY A 74 -17.51 -24.15 22.21
N THR A 75 -17.78 -24.60 20.98
CA THR A 75 -16.79 -25.26 20.12
C THR A 75 -16.11 -24.28 19.19
N ILE A 76 -14.78 -24.36 19.07
CA ILE A 76 -13.99 -23.55 18.15
C ILE A 76 -13.75 -24.34 16.85
N ASP A 77 -14.17 -23.78 15.71
CA ASP A 77 -13.80 -24.31 14.40
C ASP A 77 -12.45 -23.73 13.96
N GLU A 78 -11.38 -24.39 14.40
CA GLU A 78 -10.01 -23.95 14.10
C GLU A 78 -9.68 -23.96 12.60
N ALA A 79 -10.30 -24.85 11.82
CA ALA A 79 -10.04 -24.94 10.38
C ALA A 79 -10.58 -23.70 9.65
N THR A 80 -11.82 -23.30 9.97
CA THR A 80 -12.42 -22.07 9.43
C THR A 80 -11.63 -20.84 9.86
N ILE A 81 -11.19 -20.77 11.13
CA ILE A 81 -10.36 -19.67 11.64
C ILE A 81 -9.06 -19.53 10.85
N ARG A 82 -8.30 -20.63 10.67
CA ARG A 82 -7.04 -20.61 9.92
C ARG A 82 -7.26 -20.19 8.48
N SER A 83 -8.28 -20.76 7.82
CA SER A 83 -8.59 -20.46 6.41
C SER A 83 -8.86 -18.97 6.19
N GLU A 84 -9.74 -18.37 7.00
CA GLU A 84 -10.09 -16.95 6.88
C GLU A 84 -8.92 -16.03 7.25
N ALA A 85 -8.13 -16.39 8.27
CA ALA A 85 -6.92 -15.65 8.64
C ALA A 85 -5.87 -15.68 7.51
N CYS A 86 -5.66 -16.84 6.88
CA CYS A 86 -4.77 -17.00 5.73
C CYS A 86 -5.24 -16.17 4.53
N ALA A 87 -6.53 -16.26 4.16
CA ALA A 87 -7.07 -15.50 3.04
C ALA A 87 -6.93 -13.98 3.22
N ASN A 88 -7.19 -13.48 4.42
CA ASN A 88 -7.01 -12.07 4.76
C ASN A 88 -5.54 -11.65 4.71
N SER A 89 -4.63 -12.50 5.19
CA SER A 89 -3.18 -12.23 5.22
C SER A 89 -2.57 -12.24 3.81
N SER A 90 -2.96 -13.19 2.96
CA SER A 90 -2.53 -13.24 1.56
C SER A 90 -2.97 -11.99 0.79
N SER A 91 -4.21 -11.54 1.00
CA SER A 91 -4.73 -10.32 0.38
C SER A 91 -3.95 -9.06 0.82
N ALA A 92 -3.56 -9.02 2.10
CA ALA A 92 -2.71 -7.96 2.64
C ALA A 92 -1.28 -7.99 2.05
N ALA A 93 -0.69 -9.18 1.94
CA ALA A 93 0.65 -9.37 1.38
C ALA A 93 0.73 -8.93 -0.09
N GLU A 94 -0.28 -9.28 -0.91
CA GLU A 94 -0.36 -8.87 -2.31
C GLU A 94 -0.32 -7.34 -2.48
N MET A 95 -1.00 -6.59 -1.60
CA MET A 95 -0.95 -5.13 -1.63
C MET A 95 0.44 -4.58 -1.29
N MET A 96 1.09 -5.14 -0.26
CA MET A 96 2.44 -4.73 0.10
C MET A 96 3.42 -5.01 -1.04
N ILE A 97 3.36 -6.20 -1.63
CA ILE A 97 4.20 -6.59 -2.77
C ILE A 97 3.95 -5.65 -3.95
N ALA A 98 2.70 -5.35 -4.27
CA ALA A 98 2.35 -4.41 -5.32
C ALA A 98 2.92 -3.01 -5.07
N THR A 99 2.78 -2.47 -3.86
CA THR A 99 3.38 -1.17 -3.50
C THR A 99 4.92 -1.19 -3.60
N MET A 100 5.57 -2.29 -3.22
CA MET A 100 7.02 -2.43 -3.34
C MET A 100 7.46 -2.49 -4.81
N ARG A 101 6.72 -3.19 -5.66
CA ARG A 101 6.95 -3.21 -7.12
C ARG A 101 6.79 -1.81 -7.74
N ASP A 102 5.79 -1.06 -7.30
CA ASP A 102 5.57 0.32 -7.73
C ASP A 102 6.78 1.20 -7.34
N ARG A 103 7.30 1.06 -6.11
CA ARG A 103 8.52 1.76 -5.64
C ARG A 103 9.76 1.42 -6.47
N VAL A 104 9.97 0.14 -6.78
CA VAL A 104 11.09 -0.30 -7.63
C VAL A 104 10.97 0.30 -9.03
N THR A 105 9.77 0.28 -9.62
CA THR A 105 9.50 0.86 -10.95
C THR A 105 9.82 2.36 -10.99
N VAL A 106 9.38 3.10 -9.97
CA VAL A 106 9.71 4.53 -9.84
C VAL A 106 11.21 4.75 -9.65
N GLY A 107 11.84 3.95 -8.78
CA GLY A 107 13.28 4.04 -8.51
C GLY A 107 14.15 3.78 -9.73
N ALA A 108 13.67 3.02 -10.72
CA ALA A 108 14.38 2.75 -11.98
C ALA A 108 14.48 3.99 -12.89
N VAL A 109 13.60 4.99 -12.74
CA VAL A 109 13.68 6.27 -13.48
C VAL A 109 14.74 7.20 -12.89
N LEU A 110 15.13 6.96 -11.64
CA LEU A 110 16.03 7.82 -10.88
C LEU A 110 17.48 7.34 -10.98
N THR A 111 18.42 8.25 -10.74
CA THR A 111 19.83 7.92 -10.53
C THR A 111 20.05 7.33 -9.13
N ALA A 112 21.21 6.70 -8.90
CA ALA A 112 21.57 6.19 -7.57
C ALA A 112 21.62 7.30 -6.51
N ALA A 113 22.14 8.49 -6.86
CA ALA A 113 22.19 9.64 -5.98
C ALA A 113 20.78 10.13 -5.59
N GLN A 114 19.88 10.26 -6.57
CA GLN A 114 18.48 10.63 -6.32
C GLN A 114 17.76 9.60 -5.44
N ARG A 115 17.98 8.29 -5.67
CA ARG A 115 17.43 7.23 -4.81
C ARG A 115 17.90 7.33 -3.37
N GLY A 116 19.18 7.68 -3.15
CA GLY A 116 19.75 7.88 -1.82
C GLY A 116 19.07 8.98 -1.00
N GLN A 117 18.40 9.93 -1.66
CA GLN A 117 17.71 11.05 -1.00
C GLN A 117 16.27 10.71 -0.60
N LEU A 118 15.66 9.67 -1.19
CA LEU A 118 14.23 9.37 -1.02
C LEU A 118 13.84 9.05 0.43
N GLY A 119 14.70 8.39 1.19
CA GLY A 119 14.42 8.06 2.59
C GLY A 119 14.24 9.30 3.46
N MET A 120 15.10 10.31 3.27
CA MET A 120 15.02 11.59 3.97
C MET A 120 13.77 12.38 3.56
N LEU A 121 13.47 12.44 2.26
CA LEU A 121 12.29 13.12 1.72
C LEU A 121 10.99 12.50 2.26
N GLN A 122 10.92 11.17 2.30
CA GLN A 122 9.78 10.46 2.87
C GLN A 122 9.58 10.77 4.37
N ALA A 123 10.67 10.89 5.14
CA ALA A 123 10.61 11.26 6.55
C ALA A 123 10.13 12.72 6.74
N LYS A 124 10.64 13.65 5.91
CA LYS A 124 10.22 15.07 5.89
C LYS A 124 8.71 15.21 5.67
N ASP A 125 8.15 14.48 4.71
CA ASP A 125 6.72 14.47 4.41
C ASP A 125 5.87 13.83 5.51
N ALA A 126 6.40 12.81 6.20
CA ALA A 126 5.72 12.21 7.33
C ALA A 126 5.61 13.19 8.51
N MET A 127 6.70 13.87 8.86
CA MET A 127 6.74 14.88 9.93
C MET A 127 5.80 16.06 9.63
N THR A 128 5.80 16.55 8.39
CA THR A 128 4.93 17.66 7.97
C THR A 128 3.44 17.31 8.10
N ARG A 129 3.06 16.05 7.83
CA ARG A 129 1.66 15.60 7.99
C ARG A 129 1.25 15.41 9.44
N MET A 130 2.19 15.04 10.32
CA MET A 130 1.93 14.89 11.75
C MET A 130 1.76 16.23 12.47
N GLY A 131 2.52 17.26 12.08
CA GLY A 131 2.40 18.60 12.67
C GLY A 131 1.16 19.40 12.22
N LYS A 132 0.37 18.88 11.27
CA LYS A 132 -0.88 19.48 10.78
C LYS A 132 -2.14 18.84 11.37
N ARG A 133 -2.00 17.98 12.39
CA ARG A 133 -3.12 17.31 13.07
C ARG A 133 -3.38 17.94 14.44
#